data_AF-A0A1G9P3B0-F1
#
_entry.id   AF-A0A1G9P3B0-F1
#
_cell.length_a   1.000
_cell.length_b   1.000
_cell.length_c   1.000
_cell.angle_alpha   90.00
_cell.angle_beta   90.00
_cell.angle_gamma   90.00
#
_symmetry.space_group_name_H-M   'P 1'
#
loop_
_entity.id
_entity.type
_entity.pdbx_description
1 polymer ?
#
loop_
_entity_poly.entity_id
_entity_poly.type
_entity_poly.pdbx_seq_one_letter_code
_entity_poly.pdbx_strand_id
1 'polypeptide(L)'
;MRNFLYIVFLFLLISGCKPGIPKQVIQPDQMSGLLADIHIVDGYVSSIPSSDSAKKVAAAYYKGIYKKYGVDSAKYAKSMAYYNSEPKVLDEIYTKVVADLSRQKAIVVKSDSLSNAKIQKALSLKNSADSLLRADPEYKIRFLLKDTTKKKIDFIQPKMVYKEPKL
;
A
#
# COMPACT_ATOMS: atom_id res chain seq x y z
N MET A 1 12.79 -63.66 12.16
CA MET A 1 12.66 -62.76 10.98
C MET A 1 11.40 -61.90 11.04
N ARG A 2 10.19 -62.48 11.21
CA ARG A 2 8.91 -61.73 11.19
C ARG A 2 8.75 -60.66 12.29
N ASN A 3 9.26 -60.90 13.50
CA ASN A 3 9.16 -59.95 14.61
C ASN A 3 10.07 -58.72 14.47
N PHE A 4 11.16 -58.83 13.69
CA PHE A 4 12.10 -57.73 13.45
C PHE A 4 11.49 -56.66 12.53
N LEU A 5 10.67 -57.08 11.56
CA LEU A 5 9.95 -56.17 10.66
C LEU A 5 8.97 -55.26 11.42
N TYR A 6 8.28 -55.78 12.45
CA TYR A 6 7.37 -54.96 13.26
C TYR A 6 8.09 -53.90 14.10
N ILE A 7 9.29 -54.22 14.60
CA ILE A 7 10.11 -53.26 15.38
C ILE A 7 10.64 -52.14 14.47
N VAL A 8 11.10 -52.49 13.27
CA VAL A 8 11.54 -51.51 12.27
C VAL A 8 10.39 -50.61 11.81
N PHE A 9 9.20 -51.19 11.62
CA PHE A 9 8.00 -50.44 11.24
C PHE A 9 7.52 -49.50 12.36
N LEU A 10 7.63 -49.93 13.62
CA LEU A 10 7.32 -49.10 14.79
C LEU A 10 8.30 -47.93 14.94
N PHE A 11 9.60 -48.13 14.69
CA PHE A 11 10.60 -47.07 14.71
C PHE A 11 10.43 -46.03 13.58
N LEU A 12 9.96 -46.47 12.40
CA LEU A 12 9.64 -45.61 11.26
C LEU A 12 8.47 -44.65 11.57
N LEU A 13 7.48 -45.10 12.34
CA LEU A 13 6.31 -44.29 12.73
C LEU A 13 6.67 -43.16 13.71
N ILE A 14 7.73 -43.30 14.50
CA ILE A 14 8.14 -42.30 15.52
C ILE A 14 9.01 -41.19 14.89
N SER A 15 9.67 -41.47 13.76
CA SER A 15 10.57 -40.52 13.08
C SER A 15 9.86 -39.45 12.24
N GLY A 16 8.53 -39.51 12.09
CA GLY A 16 7.75 -38.62 11.22
C GLY A 16 7.26 -37.31 11.86
N CYS A 17 7.44 -37.13 13.17
CA CYS A 17 6.93 -35.95 13.86
C CYS A 17 7.86 -34.75 13.62
N LYS A 18 7.60 -33.95 12.58
CA LYS A 18 8.31 -32.67 12.40
C LYS A 18 7.93 -31.76 13.58
N PRO A 19 8.90 -31.30 14.41
CA PRO A 19 8.59 -30.39 15.49
C PRO A 19 7.99 -29.11 14.89
N GLY A 20 6.83 -28.72 15.43
CA GLY A 20 6.21 -27.45 15.07
C GLY A 20 7.08 -26.25 15.47
N ILE A 21 6.70 -25.06 15.01
CA ILE A 21 7.43 -23.82 15.31
C ILE A 21 7.44 -23.60 16.83
N PRO A 22 8.61 -23.38 17.47
CA PRO A 22 8.69 -23.18 18.91
C PRO A 22 7.89 -21.95 19.37
N LYS A 23 7.11 -22.07 20.45
CA LYS A 23 6.33 -20.94 21.00
C LYS A 23 7.19 -19.77 21.49
N GLN A 24 8.48 -19.99 21.70
CA GLN A 24 9.44 -19.02 22.19
C GLN A 24 9.96 -18.08 21.09
N VAL A 25 9.72 -18.38 19.81
CA VAL A 25 10.04 -17.49 18.69
C VAL A 25 8.81 -16.66 18.30
N ILE A 26 9.03 -15.58 17.56
CA ILE A 26 7.96 -14.77 16.96
C ILE A 26 7.30 -15.62 15.88
N GLN A 27 5.99 -15.85 15.97
CA GLN A 27 5.26 -16.67 15.00
C GLN A 27 5.34 -16.08 13.58
N PRO A 28 5.30 -16.90 12.50
CA PRO A 28 5.54 -16.47 11.13
C PRO A 28 4.70 -15.27 10.68
N ASP A 29 3.41 -15.26 11.00
CA ASP A 29 2.51 -14.17 10.62
C ASP A 29 2.92 -12.85 11.26
N GLN A 30 3.21 -12.87 12.57
CA GLN A 30 3.71 -11.70 13.28
C GLN A 30 5.10 -11.28 12.80
N MET A 31 5.97 -12.24 12.49
CA MET A 31 7.31 -11.98 11.96
C MET A 31 7.26 -11.29 10.60
N SER A 32 6.33 -11.69 9.73
CA SER A 32 6.17 -11.07 8.41
C SER A 32 5.81 -9.58 8.50
N GLY A 33 4.86 -9.21 9.37
CA GLY A 33 4.53 -7.79 9.60
C GLY A 33 5.69 -7.01 10.22
N LEU A 34 6.37 -7.61 11.21
CA LEU A 34 7.53 -7.00 11.85
C LEU A 34 8.66 -6.72 10.85
N LEU A 35 8.97 -7.69 9.98
CA LEU A 35 9.99 -7.53 8.95
C LEU A 35 9.62 -6.50 7.90
N ALA A 36 8.34 -6.44 7.49
CA ALA A 36 7.89 -5.41 6.57
C ALA A 36 8.15 -4.01 7.14
N ASP A 37 7.80 -3.76 8.41
CA ASP A 37 8.06 -2.47 9.06
C ASP A 37 9.56 -2.18 9.22
N ILE A 38 10.37 -3.19 9.58
CA ILE A 38 11.84 -3.05 9.66
C ILE A 38 12.41 -2.66 8.30
N HIS A 39 12.03 -3.35 7.22
CA HIS A 39 12.59 -3.07 5.89
C HIS A 39 12.14 -1.72 5.30
N ILE A 40 10.97 -1.21 5.67
CA ILE A 40 10.58 0.17 5.35
C ILE A 40 11.54 1.15 6.02
N VAL A 41 11.82 0.93 7.31
CA VAL A 41 12.78 1.75 8.06
C VAL A 41 14.19 1.60 7.49
N ASP A 42 14.62 0.40 7.11
CA ASP A 42 15.93 0.18 6.48
C ASP A 42 16.07 0.98 5.19
N GLY A 43 15.01 0.98 4.36
CA GLY A 43 14.93 1.79 3.16
C GLY A 43 15.10 3.28 3.45
N TYR A 44 14.42 3.80 4.47
CA TYR A 44 14.59 5.19 4.92
C TYR A 44 15.99 5.46 5.47
N VAL A 45 16.48 4.63 6.39
CA VAL A 45 17.79 4.76 7.03
C VAL A 45 18.93 4.72 5.99
N SER A 46 18.79 3.92 4.93
CA SER A 46 19.78 3.84 3.85
C SER A 46 19.94 5.16 3.07
N SER A 47 18.97 6.07 3.15
CA SER A 47 19.04 7.40 2.52
C SER A 47 19.81 8.42 3.36
N ILE A 48 20.18 8.08 4.60
CA ILE A 48 20.86 8.99 5.54
C ILE A 48 22.38 8.90 5.31
N PRO A 49 23.06 10.00 4.91
CA PRO A 49 24.49 9.94 4.58
C PRO A 49 25.41 9.69 5.78
N SER A 50 25.05 10.20 6.96
CA SER A 50 25.84 10.07 8.17
C SER A 50 25.54 8.74 8.87
N SER A 51 26.56 7.90 9.02
CA SER A 51 26.44 6.58 9.67
C SER A 51 25.99 6.66 11.12
N ASP A 52 26.47 7.62 11.90
CA ASP A 52 26.06 7.82 13.29
C ASP A 52 24.61 8.29 13.39
N SER A 53 24.20 9.18 12.47
CA SER A 53 22.81 9.63 12.38
C SER A 53 21.89 8.46 11.98
N ALA A 54 22.29 7.67 10.98
CA ALA A 54 21.58 6.50 10.51
C ALA A 54 21.36 5.48 11.65
N LYS A 55 22.41 5.16 12.42
CA LYS A 55 22.33 4.27 13.59
C LYS A 55 21.36 4.79 14.65
N LYS A 56 21.44 6.08 15.01
CA LYS A 56 20.56 6.68 16.02
C LYS A 56 19.09 6.63 15.60
N VAL A 57 18.84 6.94 14.33
CA VAL A 57 17.50 6.90 13.73
C VAL A 57 16.97 5.47 13.69
N ALA A 58 17.76 4.51 13.17
CA ALA A 58 17.38 3.10 13.12
C ALA A 58 17.03 2.56 14.51
N ALA A 59 17.85 2.83 15.52
CA ALA A 59 17.61 2.38 16.89
C ALA A 59 16.28 2.89 17.46
N ALA A 60 15.94 4.17 17.20
CA ALA A 60 14.67 4.74 17.65
C ALA A 60 13.46 4.08 16.96
N TYR A 61 13.54 3.88 15.64
CA TYR A 61 12.49 3.22 14.88
C TYR A 61 12.31 1.75 15.28
N TYR A 62 13.39 0.97 15.34
CA TYR A 62 13.31 -0.43 15.74
C TYR A 62 12.72 -0.59 17.13
N LYS A 63 13.07 0.28 18.09
CA LYS A 63 12.46 0.29 19.43
C LYS A 63 10.93 0.48 19.34
N GLY A 64 10.47 1.38 18.48
CA GLY A 64 9.04 1.59 18.23
C GLY A 64 8.37 0.37 17.58
N ILE A 65 9.01 -0.25 16.59
CA ILE A 65 8.52 -1.45 15.91
C ILE A 65 8.41 -2.62 16.90
N TYR A 66 9.46 -2.88 17.67
CA TYR A 66 9.43 -3.95 18.68
C TYR A 66 8.28 -3.75 19.67
N LYS A 67 8.05 -2.51 20.11
CA LYS A 67 6.90 -2.16 20.96
C LYS A 67 5.55 -2.44 20.26
N LYS A 68 5.40 -2.08 18.98
CA LYS A 68 4.19 -2.33 18.18
C LYS A 68 3.84 -3.82 18.14
N TYR A 69 4.84 -4.70 18.04
CA TYR A 69 4.65 -6.16 17.97
C TYR A 69 4.73 -6.88 19.32
N GLY A 70 4.93 -6.16 20.43
CA GLY A 70 5.07 -6.78 21.75
C GLY A 70 6.29 -7.70 21.88
N VAL A 71 7.40 -7.34 21.23
CA VAL A 71 8.67 -8.08 21.25
C VAL A 71 9.81 -7.17 21.68
N ASP A 72 10.99 -7.75 21.87
CA ASP A 72 12.25 -7.02 22.06
C ASP A 72 13.29 -7.46 21.03
N SER A 73 14.46 -6.81 21.05
CA SER A 73 15.56 -7.12 20.14
C SER A 73 16.09 -8.54 20.34
N ALA A 74 16.10 -9.06 21.56
CA ALA A 74 16.59 -10.39 21.88
C ALA A 74 15.68 -11.49 21.31
N LYS A 75 14.36 -11.35 21.49
CA LYS A 75 13.35 -12.24 20.92
C LYS A 75 13.36 -12.19 19.41
N TYR A 76 13.50 -11.00 18.81
CA TYR A 76 13.69 -10.86 17.37
C TYR A 76 14.93 -11.62 16.88
N ALA A 77 16.10 -11.34 17.46
CA ALA A 77 17.36 -11.97 17.06
C ALA A 77 17.30 -13.50 17.20
N LYS A 78 16.76 -14.01 18.32
CA LYS A 78 16.54 -15.45 18.55
C LYS A 78 15.62 -16.06 17.49
N SER A 79 14.54 -15.37 17.14
CA SER A 79 13.57 -15.86 16.16
C SER A 79 14.16 -15.87 14.75
N MET A 80 14.91 -14.83 14.40
CA MET A 80 15.61 -14.78 13.11
C MET A 80 16.66 -15.88 13.00
N ALA A 81 17.43 -16.13 14.05
CA ALA A 81 18.38 -17.25 14.08
C ALA A 81 17.69 -18.61 13.86
N TYR A 82 16.50 -18.82 14.45
CA TYR A 82 15.69 -20.01 14.19
C TYR A 82 15.25 -20.09 12.72
N TYR A 83 14.69 -19.02 12.15
CA TYR A 83 14.22 -19.05 10.76
C TYR A 83 15.33 -19.20 9.73
N ASN A 84 16.54 -18.68 10.02
CA ASN A 84 17.72 -18.94 9.20
C ASN A 84 18.10 -20.44 9.14
N SER A 85 17.74 -21.22 10.17
CA SER A 85 17.91 -22.68 10.18
C SER A 85 16.75 -23.45 9.54
N GLU A 86 15.62 -22.79 9.25
CA GLU A 86 14.44 -23.36 8.59
C GLU A 86 14.09 -22.57 7.31
N PRO A 87 14.89 -22.69 6.22
CA PRO A 87 14.77 -21.84 5.04
C PRO A 87 13.39 -21.87 4.37
N LYS A 88 12.69 -23.01 4.42
CA LYS A 88 11.31 -23.13 3.87
C LYS A 88 10.34 -22.20 4.59
N VAL A 89 10.42 -22.13 5.92
CA VAL A 89 9.54 -21.27 6.73
C VAL A 89 9.93 -19.80 6.53
N LEU A 90 11.23 -19.51 6.41
CA LEU A 90 11.71 -18.17 6.13
C LEU A 90 11.25 -17.65 4.75
N ASP A 91 11.25 -18.51 3.73
CA ASP A 91 10.73 -18.20 2.39
C ASP A 91 9.24 -17.86 2.42
N GLU A 92 8.44 -18.62 3.17
CA GLU A 92 7.01 -18.31 3.38
C GLU A 92 6.80 -16.96 4.08
N ILE A 93 7.64 -16.64 5.08
CA ILE A 93 7.62 -15.33 5.75
C ILE A 93 7.93 -14.22 4.76
N TYR A 94 9.01 -14.34 3.99
CA TYR A 94 9.40 -13.30 3.02
C TYR A 94 8.42 -13.17 1.85
N THR A 95 7.76 -14.24 1.44
CA THR A 95 6.67 -14.18 0.46
C THR A 95 5.56 -13.24 0.95
N LYS A 96 5.19 -13.33 2.23
CA LYS A 96 4.21 -12.43 2.85
C LYS A 96 4.73 -11.00 2.97
N VAL A 97 6.00 -10.82 3.35
CA VAL A 97 6.66 -9.50 3.42
C VAL A 97 6.59 -8.80 2.06
N VAL A 98 7.00 -9.47 0.98
CA VAL A 98 6.99 -8.91 -0.38
C VAL A 98 5.57 -8.57 -0.83
N ALA A 99 4.60 -9.44 -0.55
CA ALA A 99 3.20 -9.18 -0.86
C ALA A 99 2.67 -7.93 -0.14
N ASP A 100 2.95 -7.78 1.15
CA ASP A 100 2.50 -6.63 1.93
C ASP A 100 3.17 -5.33 1.46
N LEU A 101 4.49 -5.32 1.27
CA LEU A 101 5.22 -4.16 0.75
C LEU A 101 4.73 -3.76 -0.65
N SER A 102 4.46 -4.73 -1.52
CA SER A 102 3.91 -4.47 -2.85
C SER A 102 2.53 -3.84 -2.79
N ARG A 103 1.67 -4.33 -1.89
CA ARG A 103 0.35 -3.75 -1.63
C ARG A 103 0.45 -2.32 -1.10
N GLN A 104 1.30 -2.08 -0.11
CA GLN A 104 1.54 -0.75 0.45
C GLN A 104 2.02 0.23 -0.63
N LYS A 105 3.00 -0.18 -1.45
CA LYS A 105 3.50 0.61 -2.58
C LYS A 105 2.38 0.97 -3.57
N ALA A 106 1.54 0.00 -3.95
CA ALA A 106 0.45 0.24 -4.88
C ALA A 106 -0.55 1.28 -4.36
N ILE A 107 -0.83 1.27 -3.04
CA ILE A 107 -1.71 2.26 -2.40
C ILE A 107 -1.10 3.66 -2.50
N VAL A 108 0.19 3.82 -2.16
CA VAL A 108 0.89 5.11 -2.21
C VAL A 108 0.96 5.66 -3.63
N VAL A 109 1.33 4.84 -4.60
CA VAL A 109 1.39 5.27 -6.01
C VAL A 109 0.03 5.74 -6.52
N LYS A 110 -1.05 5.05 -6.12
CA LYS A 110 -2.41 5.45 -6.47
C LYS A 110 -2.79 6.77 -5.81
N SER A 111 -2.49 6.98 -4.53
CA SER A 111 -2.77 8.25 -3.85
C SER A 111 -2.02 9.42 -4.47
N ASP A 112 -0.77 9.22 -4.87
CA ASP A 112 0.06 10.24 -5.52
C ASP A 112 -0.51 10.60 -6.88
N SER A 113 -0.87 9.60 -7.69
CA SER A 113 -1.48 9.79 -9.00
C SER A 113 -2.78 10.61 -8.92
N LEU A 114 -3.63 10.29 -7.94
CA LEU A 114 -4.88 11.02 -7.71
C LEU A 114 -4.62 12.47 -7.27
N SER A 115 -3.64 12.68 -6.40
CA SER A 115 -3.26 14.02 -5.93
C SER A 115 -2.69 14.86 -7.06
N ASN A 116 -1.81 14.28 -7.88
CA ASN A 116 -1.23 14.94 -9.05
C ASN A 116 -2.31 15.28 -10.09
N ALA A 117 -3.26 14.38 -10.37
CA ALA A 117 -4.36 14.67 -11.28
C ALA A 117 -5.24 15.84 -10.79
N LYS A 118 -5.50 15.93 -9.47
CA LYS A 118 -6.22 17.06 -8.88
C LYS A 118 -5.44 18.37 -9.01
N ILE A 119 -4.14 18.35 -8.74
CA ILE A 119 -3.25 19.51 -8.87
C ILE A 119 -3.22 19.99 -10.32
N GLN A 120 -3.05 19.07 -11.28
CA GLN A 120 -3.02 19.39 -12.71
C GLN A 120 -4.34 19.99 -13.19
N LYS A 121 -5.48 19.44 -12.72
CA LYS A 121 -6.80 19.99 -13.04
C LYS A 121 -7.00 21.39 -12.42
N ALA A 122 -6.59 21.60 -11.17
CA ALA A 122 -6.67 22.91 -10.54
C ALA A 122 -5.78 23.95 -11.25
N LEU A 123 -4.58 23.54 -11.65
CA LEU A 123 -3.66 24.37 -12.41
C LEU A 123 -4.21 24.72 -13.79
N SER A 124 -4.79 23.75 -14.52
CA SER A 124 -5.38 24.00 -15.84
C SER A 124 -6.60 24.92 -15.76
N LEU A 125 -7.43 24.77 -14.73
CA LEU A 125 -8.55 25.68 -14.46
C LEU A 125 -8.07 27.10 -14.13
N LYS A 126 -7.04 27.24 -13.30
CA LYS A 126 -6.43 28.53 -12.98
C LYS A 126 -5.85 29.20 -14.22
N ASN A 127 -5.07 28.47 -15.02
CA ASN A 127 -4.51 28.99 -16.27
C ASN A 127 -5.61 29.42 -17.24
N SER A 128 -6.69 28.64 -17.33
CA SER A 128 -7.85 28.99 -18.16
C SER A 128 -8.52 30.28 -17.66
N ALA A 129 -8.72 30.42 -16.35
CA ALA A 129 -9.26 31.64 -15.76
C ALA A 129 -8.36 32.86 -16.00
N ASP A 130 -7.04 32.71 -15.82
CA ASP A 130 -6.05 33.75 -16.05
C ASP A 130 -5.98 34.20 -17.52
N SER A 131 -6.15 33.27 -18.46
CA SER A 131 -6.29 33.57 -19.89
C SER A 131 -7.58 34.30 -20.19
N LEU A 132 -8.70 33.89 -19.59
CA LEU A 132 -9.97 34.58 -19.75
C LEU A 132 -9.93 35.99 -19.23
N LEU A 133 -9.35 36.25 -18.06
CA LEU A 133 -9.26 37.61 -17.52
C LEU A 133 -8.55 38.57 -18.49
N ARG A 134 -7.49 38.09 -19.15
CA ARG A 134 -6.65 38.85 -20.09
C ARG A 134 -7.19 38.91 -21.52
N ALA A 135 -8.20 38.11 -21.86
CA ALA A 135 -8.73 38.04 -23.23
C ALA A 135 -9.68 39.21 -23.55
N ASP A 136 -9.84 39.48 -24.85
CA ASP A 136 -10.81 40.43 -25.36
C ASP A 136 -12.26 39.96 -25.11
N PRO A 137 -13.24 40.87 -25.15
CA PRO A 137 -14.65 40.54 -24.87
C PRO A 137 -15.24 39.48 -25.81
N GLU A 138 -14.88 39.44 -27.11
CA GLU A 138 -15.41 38.43 -28.04
C GLU A 138 -14.90 37.04 -27.70
N TYR A 139 -13.62 36.91 -27.36
CA TYR A 139 -13.04 35.64 -26.94
C TYR A 139 -13.69 35.10 -25.65
N LYS A 140 -13.93 35.98 -24.66
CA LYS A 140 -14.64 35.63 -23.42
C LYS A 140 -16.03 35.05 -23.70
N ILE A 141 -16.81 35.72 -24.56
CA ILE A 141 -18.15 35.27 -24.95
C ILE A 141 -18.07 33.92 -25.67
N ARG A 142 -17.19 33.75 -26.66
CA ARG A 142 -17.01 32.48 -27.36
C ARG A 142 -16.59 31.33 -26.43
N PHE A 143 -15.72 31.58 -25.46
CA PHE A 143 -15.29 30.56 -24.51
C PHE A 143 -16.42 30.12 -23.57
N LEU A 144 -17.18 31.07 -23.00
CA LEU A 144 -18.32 30.77 -22.14
C LEU A 144 -19.44 30.03 -22.91
N LEU A 145 -19.61 30.35 -24.19
CA LEU A 145 -20.58 29.69 -25.08
C LEU A 145 -20.12 28.30 -25.58
N LYS A 146 -18.83 27.97 -25.46
CA LYS A 146 -18.26 26.71 -25.96
C LYS A 146 -18.75 25.48 -25.19
N ASP A 147 -19.07 25.63 -23.91
CA ASP A 147 -19.59 24.53 -23.06
C ASP A 147 -21.12 24.41 -23.13
N THR A 148 -21.82 25.50 -23.44
CA THR A 148 -23.28 25.54 -23.60
C THR A 148 -23.75 24.90 -24.92
N THR A 149 -22.88 24.77 -25.92
CA THR A 149 -23.23 24.18 -27.23
C THR A 149 -23.14 22.66 -27.28
N LYS A 150 -22.44 22.01 -26.33
CA LYS A 150 -22.37 20.53 -26.23
C LYS A 150 -23.45 19.91 -25.36
N LYS A 151 -23.98 20.65 -24.38
CA LYS A 151 -25.27 20.30 -23.78
C LYS A 151 -26.31 20.75 -24.78
N LYS A 152 -26.91 19.81 -25.52
CA LYS A 152 -28.22 20.03 -26.11
C LYS A 152 -29.14 20.39 -24.94
N ILE A 153 -29.31 21.68 -24.68
CA ILE A 153 -30.37 22.17 -23.82
C ILE A 153 -31.60 21.86 -24.65
N ASP A 154 -32.28 20.76 -24.32
CA ASP A 154 -33.63 20.56 -24.79
C ASP A 154 -34.43 21.74 -24.23
N PHE A 155 -34.54 22.81 -25.02
CA PHE A 155 -35.53 23.84 -24.80
C PHE A 155 -36.86 23.10 -24.87
N ILE A 156 -37.38 22.75 -23.69
CA ILE A 156 -38.80 22.44 -23.54
C ILE A 156 -39.49 23.69 -24.09
N GLN A 157 -40.02 23.58 -25.31
CA GLN A 157 -40.85 24.64 -25.84
C GLN A 157 -42.01 24.80 -24.85
N PRO A 158 -42.17 25.95 -24.17
CA PRO A 158 -43.38 26.16 -23.41
C PRO A 158 -44.51 26.10 -24.44
N LYS A 159 -45.44 25.16 -24.27
CA LYS A 159 -46.72 25.17 -24.98
C LYS A 159 -47.47 26.42 -24.54
N MET A 160 -47.16 27.56 -25.15
CA MET A 160 -48.00 28.74 -25.12
C MET A 160 -49.20 28.42 -26.01
N VAL A 161 -50.22 27.81 -25.41
CA VAL A 161 -51.53 27.66 -26.05
C VAL A 161 -52.19 29.03 -25.99
N TYR A 162 -51.94 29.87 -26.98
CA TYR A 162 -52.79 31.03 -27.22
C TYR A 162 -54.07 30.53 -27.91
N LYS A 163 -55.19 30.67 -27.22
CA LYS A 163 -56.52 30.48 -27.80
C LYS A 163 -56.95 31.85 -28.30
N GLU A 164 -57.02 32.02 -29.62
CA GLU A 164 -57.56 33.27 -30.17
C GLU A 164 -59.00 33.47 -29.68
N PRO A 165 -59.36 34.65 -29.17
CA PRO A 165 -60.74 34.98 -28.91
C PRO A 165 -61.46 35.13 -30.25
N LYS A 166 -62.50 34.33 -30.46
CA LYS A 166 -63.44 34.56 -31.55
C LYS A 166 -64.26 35.80 -31.22
N LEU A 167 -64.06 36.88 -31.98
CA LEU A 167 -65.07 37.82 -32.44
C LEU A 167 -64.48 38.70 -33.54
#